data_AF-A0A3P8B1S9-F1
#
_entry.id   AF-A0A3P8B1S9-F1
#
_cell.length_a   1.000
_cell.length_b   1.000
_cell.length_c   1.000
_cell.angle_alpha   90.00
_cell.angle_beta   90.00
_cell.angle_gamma   90.00
#
_symmetry.space_group_name_H-M   'P 1'
#
loop_
_entity.id
_entity.type
_entity.pdbx_description
1 polymer ?
#
loop_
_entity_poly.entity_id
_entity_poly.type
_entity_poly.pdbx_seq_one_letter_code
_entity_poly.pdbx_strand_id
1 'polypeptide(L)'
;MELYRALCCHDNHNVAHYLTNHVDEHQLLHAMTAADMPGPLRSGFIDLMLVMHISSHVKLKQVTGKEFIVPMFKTEPKQKKYIFDFDERTGELDGKKINDDGGKEVDEYDFDRIPAVEEHISIRPELKTDPHLLM
;
A
#
# COMPACT_ATOMS: atom_id res chain seq x y z
N MET A 1 28.20 2.14 -2.57
CA MET A 1 26.84 2.21 -3.13
C MET A 1 26.22 3.60 -3.10
N GLU A 2 26.75 4.55 -2.32
CA GLU A 2 26.20 5.90 -2.20
C GLU A 2 26.13 6.67 -3.52
N LEU A 3 27.13 6.50 -4.40
CA LEU A 3 27.13 7.14 -5.72
C LEU A 3 25.95 6.70 -6.59
N TYR A 4 25.70 5.39 -6.71
CA TYR A 4 24.60 4.86 -7.52
C TYR A 4 23.25 5.32 -6.98
N ARG A 5 23.11 5.33 -5.65
CA ARG A 5 21.93 5.86 -4.97
C ARG A 5 21.71 7.34 -5.26
N ALA A 6 22.78 8.15 -5.25
CA ALA A 6 22.70 9.57 -5.57
C ALA A 6 22.31 9.81 -7.03
N LEU A 7 22.76 8.96 -7.96
CA LEU A 7 22.41 9.07 -9.38
C LEU A 7 20.91 8.79 -9.63
N CYS A 8 20.34 7.83 -8.89
CA CYS A 8 18.91 7.51 -8.93
C CYS A 8 18.03 8.41 -8.05
N CYS A 9 18.60 9.44 -7.41
CA CYS A 9 17.82 10.29 -6.53
C CYS A 9 16.70 11.03 -7.31
N HIS A 10 15.65 11.41 -6.58
CA HIS A 10 14.51 12.16 -7.15
C HIS A 10 13.77 11.47 -8.30
N ASP A 11 13.68 10.13 -8.24
CA ASP A 11 12.86 9.32 -9.14
C ASP A 11 13.34 9.37 -10.60
N ASN A 12 14.66 9.31 -10.78
CA ASN A 12 15.30 9.23 -12.10
C ASN A 12 15.27 7.78 -12.65
N HIS A 13 14.13 7.40 -13.24
CA HIS A 13 13.92 6.04 -13.77
C HIS A 13 14.86 5.69 -14.93
N ASN A 14 15.29 6.68 -15.72
CA ASN A 14 16.22 6.44 -16.82
C ASN A 14 17.56 5.93 -16.32
N VAL A 15 18.12 6.59 -15.30
CA VAL A 15 19.36 6.13 -14.67
C VAL A 15 19.16 4.77 -14.01
N ALA A 16 18.06 4.60 -13.27
CA ALA A 16 17.76 3.33 -12.61
C ALA A 16 17.72 2.18 -13.62
N HIS A 17 17.13 2.40 -14.80
CA HIS A 17 17.11 1.45 -15.90
C HIS A 17 18.51 1.19 -16.48
N TYR A 18 19.37 2.19 -16.65
CA TYR A 18 20.75 1.92 -17.07
C TYR A 18 21.55 1.14 -16.01
N LEU A 19 21.29 1.38 -14.73
CA LEU A 19 21.98 0.70 -13.62
C LEU A 19 21.61 -0.77 -13.46
N THR A 20 20.46 -1.23 -13.96
CA THR A 20 20.14 -2.68 -13.92
C THR A 20 21.15 -3.49 -14.75
N ASN A 21 21.76 -2.92 -15.78
CA ASN A 21 22.87 -3.57 -16.52
C ASN A 21 24.17 -3.69 -15.71
N HIS A 22 24.31 -2.94 -14.62
CA HIS A 22 25.47 -2.98 -13.74
C HIS A 22 25.22 -3.79 -12.46
N VAL A 23 23.96 -3.87 -12.04
CA VAL A 23 23.53 -4.56 -10.82
C VAL A 23 22.30 -5.40 -11.14
N ASP A 24 22.50 -6.71 -11.29
CA ASP A 24 21.44 -7.63 -11.65
C ASP A 24 20.50 -7.92 -10.46
N GLU A 25 19.27 -8.35 -10.77
CA GLU A 25 18.28 -8.80 -9.79
C GLU A 25 18.84 -9.89 -8.85
N HIS A 26 19.56 -10.86 -9.40
CA HIS A 26 20.17 -11.95 -8.62
C HIS A 26 21.18 -11.45 -7.59
N GLN A 27 21.92 -10.37 -7.89
CA GLN A 27 22.88 -9.78 -6.96
C GLN A 27 22.16 -9.11 -5.79
N LEU A 28 21.06 -8.41 -6.07
CA LEU A 28 20.19 -7.80 -5.04
C LEU A 28 19.53 -8.86 -4.16
N LEU A 29 19.01 -9.93 -4.76
CA LEU A 29 18.40 -11.03 -4.03
C LEU A 29 19.41 -11.77 -3.16
N HIS A 30 20.63 -11.99 -3.67
CA HIS A 30 21.72 -12.56 -2.89
C HIS A 30 22.07 -11.65 -1.71
N ALA A 31 22.16 -10.34 -1.93
CA ALA A 31 22.42 -9.38 -0.85
C ALA A 31 21.37 -9.39 0.25
N MET A 32 20.11 -9.67 -0.08
CA MET A 32 19.03 -9.79 0.90
C MET A 32 19.08 -11.11 1.68
N THR A 33 19.41 -12.22 1.03
CA THR A 33 19.27 -13.58 1.58
C THR A 33 20.54 -14.14 2.21
N ALA A 34 21.72 -13.71 1.78
CA ALA A 34 23.01 -14.18 2.30
C ALA A 34 23.14 -13.86 3.80
N ALA A 35 23.55 -14.83 4.62
CA ALA A 35 23.71 -14.65 6.07
C ALA A 35 25.07 -14.06 6.45
N ASP A 36 26.08 -14.27 5.61
CA ASP A 36 27.48 -13.91 5.77
C ASP A 36 27.82 -12.49 5.28
N MET A 37 26.85 -11.79 4.66
CA MET A 37 27.08 -10.45 4.13
C MET A 37 27.29 -9.41 5.26
N PRO A 38 28.39 -8.61 5.20
CA PRO A 38 28.65 -7.53 6.15
C PRO A 38 27.51 -6.50 6.18
N GLY A 39 27.15 -6.04 7.39
CA GLY A 39 26.03 -5.11 7.62
C GLY A 39 26.04 -3.87 6.72
N PRO A 40 27.14 -3.09 6.65
CA PRO A 40 27.20 -1.89 5.81
C PRO A 40 27.00 -2.17 4.31
N LEU A 41 27.51 -3.31 3.83
CA LEU A 41 27.35 -3.71 2.44
C LEU A 41 25.89 -4.07 2.15
N ARG A 42 25.27 -4.86 3.05
CA ARG A 42 23.86 -5.23 2.97
C ARG A 42 22.96 -3.99 2.93
N SER A 43 23.15 -3.05 3.88
CA SER A 43 22.40 -1.80 3.92
C SER A 43 22.56 -1.01 2.63
N GLY A 44 23.78 -0.92 2.09
CA GLY A 44 24.04 -0.20 0.84
C GLY A 44 23.31 -0.78 -0.38
N PHE A 45 23.21 -2.11 -0.49
CA PHE A 45 22.44 -2.77 -1.57
C PHE A 45 20.94 -2.63 -1.39
N ILE A 46 20.43 -2.76 -0.16
CA ILE A 46 19.00 -2.57 0.14
C ILE A 46 18.57 -1.13 -0.15
N ASP A 47 19.36 -0.15 0.26
CA ASP A 47 19.08 1.27 0.00
C ASP A 47 19.11 1.58 -1.50
N LEU A 48 19.99 0.93 -2.27
CA LEU A 48 20.03 1.07 -3.72
C LEU A 48 18.76 0.49 -4.36
N MET A 49 18.38 -0.74 -4.00
CA MET A 49 17.15 -1.38 -4.48
C MET A 49 15.91 -0.53 -4.18
N LEU A 50 15.83 0.04 -2.97
CA LEU A 50 14.73 0.91 -2.57
C LEU A 50 14.64 2.14 -3.47
N VAL A 51 15.76 2.82 -3.72
CA VAL A 51 15.77 4.05 -4.52
C VAL A 51 15.49 3.76 -6.00
N MET A 52 15.98 2.64 -6.55
CA MET A 52 15.77 2.29 -7.96
C MET A 52 14.33 1.86 -8.25
N HIS A 53 13.73 1.00 -7.42
CA HIS A 53 12.48 0.31 -7.79
C HIS A 53 11.25 0.73 -6.97
N ILE A 54 11.43 1.20 -5.73
CA ILE A 54 10.31 1.30 -4.76
C ILE A 54 10.00 2.74 -4.38
N SER A 55 11.03 3.58 -4.22
CA SER A 55 10.94 4.93 -3.66
C SER A 55 9.93 5.82 -4.39
N SER A 56 9.92 5.81 -5.72
CA SER A 56 8.99 6.64 -6.51
C SER A 56 7.54 6.30 -6.24
N HIS A 57 7.22 5.01 -6.18
CA HIS A 57 5.86 4.55 -5.92
C HIS A 57 5.43 4.78 -4.47
N VAL A 58 6.35 4.61 -3.51
CA VAL A 58 6.08 4.92 -2.11
C VAL A 58 5.77 6.40 -1.93
N LYS A 59 6.57 7.29 -2.52
CA LYS A 59 6.30 8.74 -2.48
C LYS A 59 4.96 9.08 -3.11
N LEU A 60 4.66 8.51 -4.28
CA LEU A 60 3.38 8.73 -4.97
C LEU A 60 2.19 8.32 -4.08
N LYS A 61 2.26 7.14 -3.47
CA LYS A 61 1.21 6.64 -2.55
C LYS A 61 1.15 7.45 -1.25
N GLN A 62 2.27 7.95 -0.75
CA GLN A 62 2.31 8.77 0.46
C GLN A 62 1.66 10.15 0.24
N VAL A 63 1.89 10.76 -0.93
CA VAL A 63 1.26 12.04 -1.30
C VAL A 63 -0.24 11.84 -1.53
N THR A 64 -0.62 10.89 -2.38
CA THR A 64 -2.04 10.60 -2.71
C THR A 64 -2.82 9.97 -1.56
N GLY A 65 -2.13 9.42 -0.56
CA GLY A 65 -2.71 8.88 0.67
C GLY A 65 -3.60 9.88 1.40
N LYS A 66 -3.26 11.17 1.31
CA LYS A 66 -3.94 12.29 1.99
C LYS A 66 -5.11 12.90 1.20
N GLU A 67 -5.37 12.42 -0.01
CA GLU A 67 -6.38 13.03 -0.91
C GLU A 67 -7.79 12.45 -0.70
N PHE A 68 -7.93 11.29 -0.04
CA PHE A 68 -9.20 10.63 0.31
C PHE A 68 -10.28 10.64 -0.79
N ILE A 69 -9.88 10.48 -2.06
CA ILE A 69 -10.78 10.54 -3.21
C ILE A 69 -11.61 9.26 -3.28
N VAL A 70 -12.93 9.38 -3.17
CA VAL A 70 -13.89 8.26 -3.23
C VAL A 70 -14.75 8.38 -4.49
N PRO A 71 -14.85 7.33 -5.32
CA PRO A 71 -15.70 7.36 -6.51
C PRO A 71 -17.20 7.25 -6.14
N MET A 72 -18.05 7.91 -6.94
CA MET A 72 -19.51 7.91 -6.75
C MET A 72 -20.24 6.78 -7.51
N PHE A 73 -19.51 5.90 -8.23
CA PHE A 73 -20.14 4.81 -8.96
C PHE A 73 -20.63 3.70 -8.03
N LYS A 74 -21.75 3.06 -8.39
CA LYS A 74 -22.25 1.84 -7.74
C LYS A 74 -21.34 0.67 -8.11
N THR A 75 -20.15 0.58 -7.50
CA THR A 75 -19.50 -0.73 -7.35
C THR A 75 -20.39 -1.54 -6.42
N GLU A 76 -20.70 -2.77 -6.84
CA GLU A 76 -21.44 -3.74 -6.02
C GLU A 76 -20.97 -3.64 -4.57
N PRO A 77 -21.87 -3.33 -3.62
CA PRO A 77 -21.43 -3.02 -2.28
C PRO A 77 -20.88 -4.31 -1.65
N LYS A 78 -19.56 -4.39 -1.48
CA LYS A 78 -19.02 -5.14 -0.33
C LYS A 78 -19.76 -4.59 0.88
N GLN A 79 -20.42 -5.45 1.65
CA GLN A 79 -21.30 -5.06 2.76
C GLN A 79 -20.66 -3.93 3.56
N LYS A 80 -21.23 -2.73 3.44
CA LYS A 80 -20.72 -1.56 4.15
C LYS A 80 -21.04 -1.77 5.63
N LYS A 81 -20.00 -2.01 6.41
CA LYS A 81 -20.05 -1.91 7.87
C LYS A 81 -20.02 -0.41 8.20
N TYR A 82 -21.18 0.25 8.14
CA TYR A 82 -21.27 1.66 8.52
C TYR A 82 -20.98 1.79 10.03
N ILE A 83 -20.09 2.72 10.39
CA ILE A 83 -19.75 3.00 11.80
C ILE A 83 -20.96 3.57 12.55
N PHE A 84 -21.87 4.24 11.82
CA PHE A 84 -23.15 4.71 12.32
C PHE A 84 -24.20 4.50 11.21
N ASP A 85 -25.10 3.54 11.39
CA ASP A 85 -26.33 3.51 10.61
C ASP A 85 -27.26 4.60 11.18
N PHE A 86 -27.45 5.69 10.45
CA PHE A 86 -28.46 6.71 10.78
C PHE A 86 -29.81 6.25 10.23
N ASP A 87 -30.71 5.82 11.12
CA ASP A 87 -32.09 5.51 10.74
C ASP A 87 -32.91 6.80 10.64
N GLU A 88 -33.18 7.20 9.40
CA GLU A 88 -33.94 8.41 9.05
C GLU A 88 -35.38 8.41 9.58
N ARG A 89 -35.90 7.25 10.04
CA ARG A 89 -37.25 7.14 10.62
C ARG A 89 -37.33 7.45 12.11
N THR A 90 -36.26 7.22 12.87
CA THR A 90 -36.29 7.33 14.34
C THR A 90 -35.55 8.56 14.85
N GLY A 91 -34.64 9.14 14.07
CA GLY A 91 -33.89 10.35 14.47
C GLY A 91 -33.02 10.15 15.73
N GLU A 92 -32.79 8.90 16.14
CA GLU A 92 -31.94 8.53 17.27
C GLU A 92 -30.56 8.10 16.77
N LEU A 93 -29.53 8.67 17.39
CA LEU A 93 -28.17 8.13 17.36
C LEU A 93 -28.05 7.17 18.55
N ASP A 94 -28.57 5.95 18.45
CA ASP A 94 -28.08 4.91 19.35
C ASP A 94 -28.43 3.49 18.90
N GLY A 95 -27.47 2.59 19.12
CA GLY A 95 -27.72 1.17 19.05
C GLY A 95 -28.70 0.73 20.13
N LYS A 96 -29.56 -0.25 19.76
CA LYS A 96 -30.56 -1.03 20.53
C LYS A 96 -31.97 -0.38 20.60
N LYS A 97 -33.13 -1.04 20.34
CA LYS A 97 -33.60 -2.45 20.21
C LYS A 97 -34.79 -2.48 19.19
N ILE A 98 -35.44 -3.59 18.75
CA ILE A 98 -36.26 -4.59 19.49
C ILE A 98 -36.53 -5.86 18.62
N ASN A 99 -36.55 -6.97 19.35
CA ASN A 99 -36.90 -8.37 19.05
C ASN A 99 -38.16 -8.58 18.18
N ASP A 100 -38.10 -9.53 17.24
CA ASP A 100 -38.77 -10.84 17.23
C ASP A 100 -38.62 -11.43 15.81
N ASP A 101 -38.48 -12.75 15.70
CA ASP A 101 -38.40 -13.53 14.46
C ASP A 101 -37.07 -13.53 13.70
N GLY A 102 -36.19 -14.47 14.10
CA GLY A 102 -35.14 -15.03 13.24
C GLY A 102 -33.81 -14.30 13.32
N GLY A 103 -32.96 -14.76 14.23
CA GLY A 103 -31.64 -14.20 14.51
C GLY A 103 -30.80 -13.92 13.26
N LYS A 104 -30.45 -12.65 13.07
CA LYS A 104 -29.19 -12.27 12.45
C LYS A 104 -28.28 -11.83 13.57
N GLU A 105 -27.22 -12.60 13.76
CA GLU A 105 -26.08 -12.22 14.60
C GLU A 105 -25.61 -10.84 14.15
N VAL A 106 -25.77 -9.86 15.04
CA VAL A 106 -25.24 -8.51 14.82
C VAL A 106 -23.78 -8.65 15.18
N ASP A 107 -22.92 -8.79 14.17
CA ASP A 107 -21.46 -8.77 14.36
C ASP A 107 -21.11 -7.59 15.26
N GLU A 108 -20.56 -7.88 16.44
CA GLU A 108 -20.00 -6.86 17.33
C GLU A 108 -18.95 -6.06 16.54
N TYR A 109 -19.17 -4.75 16.41
CA TYR A 109 -18.25 -3.88 15.70
C TYR A 109 -16.99 -3.69 16.56
N ASP A 110 -15.93 -4.41 16.21
CA ASP A 110 -14.60 -4.22 16.79
C ASP A 110 -14.04 -2.86 16.35
N PHE A 111 -14.10 -1.87 17.26
CA PHE A 111 -13.59 -0.52 17.05
C PHE A 111 -12.07 -0.48 16.78
N ASP A 112 -11.35 -1.52 17.20
CA ASP A 112 -9.90 -1.63 16.99
C ASP A 112 -9.55 -2.37 15.68
N ARG A 113 -10.55 -2.81 14.90
CA ARG A 113 -10.34 -3.48 13.63
C ARG A 113 -9.76 -2.53 12.60
N ILE A 114 -8.48 -2.74 12.27
CA ILE A 114 -7.83 -2.08 11.13
C ILE A 114 -8.27 -2.78 9.83
N PRO A 115 -8.98 -2.10 8.92
CA PRO A 115 -9.41 -2.71 7.67
C PRO A 115 -8.22 -3.01 6.75
N ALA A 116 -8.31 -4.11 5.99
CA ALA A 116 -7.30 -4.40 4.97
C ALA A 116 -7.32 -3.34 3.86
N VAL A 117 -6.19 -3.17 3.15
CA VAL A 117 -6.07 -2.22 2.03
C VAL A 117 -7.13 -2.46 0.95
N GLU A 118 -7.53 -3.72 0.74
CA GLU A 118 -8.55 -4.16 -0.22
C GLU A 118 -10.00 -3.84 0.17
N GLU A 119 -10.22 -3.44 1.43
CA GLU A 119 -11.53 -3.02 1.93
C GLU A 119 -11.80 -1.54 1.63
N HIS A 120 -10.76 -0.76 1.35
CA HIS A 120 -10.93 0.66 1.08
C HIS A 120 -11.34 0.95 -0.36
N ILE A 121 -12.32 1.85 -0.53
CA ILE A 121 -12.87 2.22 -1.84
C ILE A 121 -12.21 3.45 -2.47
N SER A 122 -11.23 4.08 -1.80
CA SER A 122 -10.57 5.24 -2.39
C SER A 122 -9.79 4.88 -3.64
N ILE A 123 -9.77 5.82 -4.57
CA ILE A 123 -8.84 5.81 -5.69
C ILE A 123 -7.42 5.93 -5.13
N ARG A 124 -6.56 4.98 -5.49
CA ARG A 124 -5.12 4.98 -5.19
C ARG A 124 -4.36 4.71 -6.49
N PRO A 125 -3.18 5.34 -6.72
CA PRO A 125 -2.37 5.05 -7.89
C PRO A 125 -1.93 3.58 -7.91
N GLU A 126 -2.11 2.95 -9.06
CA GLU A 126 -1.61 1.60 -9.31
C GLU A 126 -0.09 1.60 -9.41
N LEU A 127 0.51 0.48 -8.99
CA LEU A 127 1.93 0.24 -9.18
C LEU A 127 2.17 -0.12 -10.64
N LYS A 128 2.75 0.81 -11.41
CA LYS A 128 3.20 0.57 -12.78
C LYS A 128 4.71 0.35 -12.77
N THR A 129 5.13 -0.90 -12.93
CA THR A 129 6.54 -1.26 -13.06
C THR A 129 6.91 -1.38 -14.53
N ASP A 130 8.02 -0.77 -14.93
CA ASP A 130 8.61 -1.03 -16.24
C ASP A 130 9.21 -2.45 -16.23
N PRO A 131 8.85 -3.33 -17.19
CA PRO A 131 9.42 -4.67 -17.30
C PRO A 131 10.95 -4.67 -17.31
N HIS A 132 11.56 -3.63 -17.89
CA HIS A 132 13.01 -3.49 -17.98
C HIS A 132 13.67 -2.94 -16.71
N LEU A 133 12.87 -2.60 -15.70
CA LEU A 133 13.33 -2.23 -14.37
C LEU A 133 13.18 -3.40 -13.37
N LEU A 134 12.65 -4.54 -13.83
CA LEU A 134 12.44 -5.76 -13.04
C LEU A 134 13.17 -6.99 -13.62
N MET A 135 13.84 -6.85 -14.77
CA MET A 135 14.72 -7.84 -15.39
C MET A 135 16.14 -7.31 -15.40
#